data_AF-A0A7V4ANE3-F1
#
_entry.id   AF-A0A7V4ANE3-F1
#
_cell.length_a   1.000
_cell.length_b   1.000
_cell.length_c   1.000
_cell.angle_alpha   90.00
_cell.angle_beta   90.00
_cell.angle_gamma   90.00
#
_symmetry.space_group_name_H-M   'P 1'
#
loop_
_entity.id
_entity.type
_entity.pdbx_description
1 polymer ?
#
loop_
_entity_poly.entity_id
_entity_poly.type
_entity_poly.pdbx_seq_one_letter_code
_entity_poly.pdbx_strand_id
1 'polypeptide(L)' 'MLEVLVAREKPLTREEKEAVKEEAEAIFQEVLGTPKGRLRVFVLEERQAETEK' A
#
# COMPACT_ATOMS: atom_id res chain seq x y z
N MET A 1 -8.07 1.59 -8.81
CA MET A 1 -7.71 2.15 -7.49
C MET A 1 -7.50 0.97 -6.57
N LEU A 2 -6.41 0.97 -5.81
CA LEU A 2 -6.07 -0.08 -4.84
C LEU A 2 -5.90 0.56 -3.46
N GLU A 3 -6.60 0.02 -2.47
CA GLU A 3 -6.47 0.41 -1.08
C GLU A 3 -5.85 -0.76 -0.30
N VAL A 4 -4.75 -0.49 0.39
CA VAL A 4 -4.01 -1.46 1.18
C VAL A 4 -4.13 -1.06 2.64
N LEU A 5 -4.88 -1.83 3.41
CA LEU A 5 -4.98 -1.65 4.85
C LEU A 5 -3.89 -2.48 5.54
N VAL A 6 -3.09 -1.84 6.39
CA VAL A 6 -1.94 -2.46 7.05
C VAL A 6 -2.14 -2.36 8.56
N ALA A 7 -2.29 -3.52 9.20
CA ALA A 7 -2.39 -3.66 10.65
C ALA A 7 -1.17 -4.45 11.15
N ARG A 8 -0.17 -3.74 11.69
CA ARG A 8 1.07 -4.33 12.23
C ARG A 8 1.62 -3.47 13.36
N GLU A 9 2.48 -4.05 14.21
CA GLU A 9 3.06 -3.35 15.37
C GLU A 9 3.98 -2.17 14.99
N LYS A 10 4.81 -2.35 13.95
CA LYS A 10 5.76 -1.34 13.48
C LYS A 10 5.26 -0.73 12.18
N PRO A 11 5.15 0.59 12.05
CA PRO A 11 4.74 1.22 10.81
C PRO A 11 5.62 0.83 9.63
N LEU A 12 5.05 0.86 8.42
CA LEU A 12 5.84 0.73 7.21
C LEU A 12 6.80 1.91 7.06
N THR A 13 8.05 1.59 6.76
CA THR A 13 9.03 2.55 6.28
C THR A 13 8.57 3.16 4.96
N ARG A 14 9.15 4.31 4.61
CA ARG A 14 8.88 4.96 3.33
C ARG A 14 9.23 4.05 2.14
N GLU A 15 10.37 3.36 2.22
CA GLU A 15 10.85 2.45 1.19
C GLU A 15 9.89 1.26 1.01
N GLU A 16 9.42 0.64 2.09
CA GLU A 16 8.41 -0.43 2.00
C GLU A 16 7.11 0.08 1.34
N LYS A 17 6.66 1.31 1.64
CA LYS A 17 5.48 1.89 0.98
C LYS A 17 5.70 2.16 -0.50
N GLU A 18 6.90 2.58 -0.89
CA GLU A 18 7.27 2.80 -2.30
C GLU A 18 7.31 1.46 -3.04
N ALA A 19 7.94 0.43 -2.45
CA ALA A 19 7.95 -0.93 -3.00
C ALA A 19 6.54 -1.50 -3.23
N VAL A 20 5.63 -1.34 -2.27
CA VAL A 20 4.22 -1.77 -2.43
C VAL A 20 3.56 -1.09 -3.63
N LYS A 21 3.85 0.19 -3.87
CA LYS A 21 3.26 0.94 -5.00
C LYS A 21 3.80 0.45 -6.33
N GLU A 22 5.12 0.25 -6.44
CA GLU A 22 5.79 -0.19 -7.66
C GLU A 22 5.35 -1.60 -8.06
N GLU A 23 5.35 -2.53 -7.11
CA GLU A 23 4.92 -3.91 -7.35
C GLU A 23 3.42 -4.00 -7.69
N ALA A 24 2.57 -3.22 -7.00
CA ALA A 24 1.16 -3.16 -7.34
C ALA A 24 0.93 -2.63 -8.77
N GLU A 25 1.67 -1.61 -9.18
CA GLU A 25 1.59 -1.08 -10.54
C GLU A 25 2.05 -2.09 -11.59
N ALA A 26 3.14 -2.83 -11.32
CA ALA A 26 3.62 -3.89 -12.19
C ALA A 26 2.58 -5.00 -12.38
N ILE A 27 1.99 -5.49 -11.28
CA ILE A 27 0.94 -6.53 -11.31
C ILE A 27 -0.28 -6.05 -12.11
N PHE A 28 -0.74 -4.82 -11.87
CA PHE A 28 -1.90 -4.27 -12.58
C PHE A 28 -1.63 -4.02 -14.06
N GLN A 29 -0.39 -3.68 -14.41
CA GLN A 29 0.03 -3.59 -15.81
C GLN A 29 0.03 -4.97 -16.47
N GLU A 30 0.60 -5.98 -15.81
CA GLU A 30 0.73 -7.33 -16.36
C GLU A 30 -0.63 -8.04 -16.52
N VAL A 31 -1.46 -8.02 -15.48
CA VAL A 31 -2.69 -8.82 -15.42
C VAL A 31 -3.87 -8.10 -16.08
N LEU A 32 -3.97 -6.78 -15.89
CA LEU A 32 -5.13 -5.99 -16.31
C LEU A 32 -4.81 -5.03 -17.47
N GLY A 33 -3.56 -4.95 -17.91
CA GLY A 33 -3.15 -3.99 -18.94
C GLY A 33 -3.24 -2.54 -18.47
N THR A 34 -3.23 -2.28 -17.16
CA THR A 34 -3.36 -0.93 -16.62
C THR A 34 -2.14 -0.10 -17.05
N PRO A 35 -2.32 1.05 -17.74
CA PRO A 35 -1.17 1.87 -18.13
C PRO A 35 -0.47 2.45 -16.92
N LYS A 36 0.86 2.57 -17.00
CA LYS A 36 1.68 3.22 -15.97
C LYS A 36 1.16 4.64 -15.66
N GLY A 37 1.23 5.03 -14.40
CA GLY A 37 0.74 6.29 -13.85
C GLY A 37 -0.78 6.33 -13.61
N ARG A 38 -1.55 5.30 -13.99
CA ARG A 38 -3.02 5.30 -13.81
C ARG A 38 -3.50 4.59 -12.55
N LEU A 39 -2.72 3.66 -12.00
CA LEU A 39 -3.07 3.03 -10.74
C LEU A 39 -2.82 4.01 -9.58
N ARG A 40 -3.89 4.36 -8.87
CA ARG A 40 -3.79 5.04 -7.57
C ARG A 40 -3.75 3.98 -6.47
N VAL A 41 -2.69 3.99 -5.67
CA VAL A 41 -2.47 3.11 -4.53
C VAL A 41 -2.48 3.93 -3.24
N PHE A 42 -3.37 3.58 -2.32
CA PHE A 42 -3.43 4.17 -0.98
C PHE A 42 -3.01 3.12 0.04
N VAL A 43 -2.01 3.44 0.85
CA VAL A 43 -1.58 2.60 1.98
C VAL A 43 -2.08 3.26 3.25
N LEU A 44 -3.03 2.59 3.91
CA LEU A 44 -3.68 3.02 5.13
C LEU A 44 -3.14 2.16 6.26
N GLU A 45 -2.42 2.79 7.20
CA GLU A 45 -1.93 2.10 8.38
C GLU A 45 -2.91 2.29 9.53
N GLU A 46 -3.36 1.18 10.10
CA GLU A 46 -4.14 1.21 11.32
C GLU A 46 -3.21 1.66 12.45
N ARG A 47 -3.41 2.89 12.95
CA ARG A 47 -2.82 3.25 14.24
C ARG A 47 -3.47 2.37 15.27
N GLN A 48 -2.68 1.52 15.93
CA GLN A 48 -3.14 0.92 17.17
C GLN A 48 -3.50 2.08 18.10
N ALA A 49 -4.80 2.22 18.41
CA ALA A 49 -5.21 3.02 19.55
C ALA A 49 -4.45 2.41 20.74
N GLU A 50 -3.58 3.21 21.36
CA GLU A 50 -3.02 2.84 22.66
C GLU A 50 -4.20 2.44 23.51
N THR A 51 -4.34 1.14 23.75
CA THR A 51 -5.38 0.64 24.65
C THR A 51 -4.93 1.14 26.01
N GLU A 52 -5.57 2.21 26.49
CA GLU A 52 -5.35 2.78 27.81
C GLU A 52 -5.31 1.64 28.82
N LYS A 53 -4.16 1.47 29.47
CA LYS A 53 -3.97 0.60 30.63
C LYS A 53 -3.94 1.46 31.89
#